data_AF-R4FPJ5-F1
#
_entry.id   AF-R4FPJ5-F1
#
_cell.length_a   1.000
_cell.length_b   1.000
_cell.length_c   1.000
_cell.angle_alpha   90.00
_cell.angle_beta   90.00
_cell.angle_gamma   90.00
#
_symmetry.space_group_name_H-M   'P 1'
#
loop_
_entity.id
_entity.type
_entity.pdbx_description
1 polymer ?
#
loop_
_entity_poly.entity_id
_entity_poly.type
_entity_poly.pdbx_seq_one_letter_code
_entity_poly.pdbx_strand_id
1 'polypeptide(L)'
;GGPASLCDQFETSSQDGTKLIKYSLKEDGTSYGVHCESKESNKDHPYPFDCTLQSNQKNFPAGFTVVSIDSNYALVYKCIKAGFFPTDDYLVLNKQKDADIPEGVESKLPSLGLGSSSFTSSKSECTQS
;
A
#
# COMPACT_ATOMS: atom_id res chain seq x y z
N GLY A 1 -5.58 -11.99 8.79
CA GLY A 1 -5.32 -11.46 7.44
C GLY A 1 -4.23 -12.30 6.81
N GLY A 2 -4.26 -12.49 5.50
CA GLY A 2 -3.10 -12.99 4.77
C GLY A 2 -2.03 -11.88 4.70
N PRO A 3 -0.74 -12.23 4.66
CA PRO A 3 0.32 -11.24 4.54
C PRO A 3 0.18 -10.43 3.24
N ALA A 4 0.43 -9.12 3.29
CA ALA A 4 0.66 -8.33 2.08
C ALA A 4 1.79 -9.00 1.26
N SER A 5 1.63 -9.10 -0.07
CA SER A 5 2.66 -9.72 -0.90
C SER A 5 3.94 -8.90 -0.80
N LEU A 6 5.02 -9.56 -0.39
CA LEU A 6 6.27 -8.91 0.00
C LEU A 6 6.90 -8.07 -1.13
N CYS A 7 6.53 -8.30 -2.39
CA CYS A 7 7.24 -7.76 -3.56
C CYS A 7 6.47 -6.70 -4.37
N ASP A 8 5.52 -6.01 -3.75
CA ASP A 8 4.65 -5.11 -4.49
C ASP A 8 5.36 -3.80 -4.86
N GLN A 9 5.33 -3.46 -6.15
CA GLN A 9 5.68 -2.12 -6.62
C GLN A 9 4.42 -1.28 -6.74
N PHE A 10 4.48 -0.08 -6.16
CA PHE A 10 3.40 0.89 -6.21
C PHE A 10 3.71 1.95 -7.26
N GLU A 11 2.78 2.14 -8.18
CA GLU A 11 2.76 3.29 -9.08
C GLU A 11 1.66 4.24 -8.61
N THR A 12 2.00 5.52 -8.48
CA THR A 12 1.05 6.56 -8.12
C THR A 12 1.10 7.68 -9.13
N SER A 13 -0.07 8.19 -9.53
CA SER A 13 -0.16 9.37 -10.38
C SER A 13 -1.38 10.22 -10.02
N SER A 14 -1.44 11.42 -10.58
CA SER A 14 -2.58 12.32 -10.45
C SER A 14 -2.93 12.86 -11.83
N GLN A 15 -4.19 12.73 -12.23
CA GLN A 15 -4.69 13.20 -13.51
C GLN A 15 -6.05 13.84 -13.31
N ASP A 16 -6.22 15.09 -13.75
CA ASP A 16 -7.50 15.81 -13.73
C ASP A 16 -8.22 15.78 -12.37
N GLY A 17 -7.45 15.91 -11.27
CA GLY A 17 -7.97 15.86 -9.89
C GLY A 17 -8.29 14.46 -9.36
N THR A 18 -8.07 13.42 -10.16
CA THR A 18 -8.17 12.01 -9.77
C THR A 18 -6.80 11.48 -9.36
N LYS A 19 -6.68 10.93 -8.15
CA LYS A 19 -5.48 10.23 -7.69
C LYS A 19 -5.58 8.77 -8.07
N LEU A 20 -4.51 8.24 -8.64
CA LEU A 20 -4.41 6.85 -9.11
C LEU A 20 -3.34 6.12 -8.33
N ILE A 21 -3.65 4.90 -7.89
CA ILE A 21 -2.69 3.97 -7.30
C ILE A 21 -2.82 2.63 -8.02
N LYS A 22 -1.69 2.10 -8.50
CA LYS A 22 -1.61 0.75 -9.05
C LYS A 22 -0.57 -0.06 -8.29
N TYR A 23 -0.90 -1.30 -8.01
CA TYR A 23 0.03 -2.26 -7.43
C TYR A 23 -0.41 -3.68 -7.80
N SER A 24 0.47 -4.65 -7.61
CA SER A 24 0.12 -6.06 -7.79
C SER A 24 -0.14 -6.71 -6.44
N LEU A 25 -1.00 -7.71 -6.39
CA LEU A 25 -1.15 -8.62 -5.26
C LEU A 25 -0.75 -10.02 -5.71
N LYS A 26 0.09 -10.71 -4.96
CA LYS A 26 0.35 -12.14 -5.19
C LYS A 26 -0.43 -12.98 -4.20
N GLU A 27 -1.35 -13.81 -4.71
CA GLU A 27 -2.11 -14.78 -3.93
C GLU A 27 -2.00 -16.14 -4.64
N ASP A 28 -1.61 -17.18 -3.91
CA ASP A 28 -1.43 -18.55 -4.43
C ASP A 28 -0.56 -18.66 -5.70
N GLY A 29 0.50 -17.86 -5.79
CA GLY A 29 1.41 -17.83 -6.95
C GLY A 29 0.86 -17.09 -8.17
N THR A 30 -0.36 -16.57 -8.11
CA THR A 30 -0.96 -15.74 -9.16
C THR A 30 -0.82 -14.27 -8.82
N SER A 31 -0.35 -13.46 -9.79
CA SER A 31 -0.24 -12.01 -9.64
C SER A 31 -1.49 -11.32 -10.19
N TYR A 32 -2.12 -10.49 -9.37
CA TYR A 32 -3.31 -9.73 -9.70
C TYR A 32 -3.02 -8.23 -9.71
N GLY A 33 -3.29 -7.55 -10.82
CA GLY A 33 -3.21 -6.09 -10.88
C GLY A 33 -4.36 -5.45 -10.11
N VAL A 34 -4.05 -4.51 -9.23
CA VAL A 34 -5.01 -3.64 -8.56
C VAL A 34 -4.90 -2.23 -9.11
N HIS A 35 -6.04 -1.65 -9.44
CA HIS A 35 -6.16 -0.24 -9.82
C HIS A 35 -7.09 0.45 -8.82
N CYS A 36 -6.64 1.52 -8.18
CA CYS A 36 -7.44 2.32 -7.27
C CYS A 36 -7.53 3.77 -7.76
N GLU A 37 -8.75 4.33 -7.72
CA GLU A 37 -9.01 5.73 -8.05
C GLU A 37 -9.60 6.46 -6.84
N SER A 38 -9.15 7.69 -6.59
CA SER A 38 -9.80 8.60 -5.65
C SER A 38 -10.11 9.92 -6.36
N LYS A 39 -11.37 10.33 -6.29
CA LYS A 39 -11.91 11.56 -6.89
C LYS A 39 -12.21 12.57 -5.79
N GLU A 40 -12.21 13.86 -6.14
CA GLU A 40 -12.53 14.95 -5.21
C GLU A 40 -13.88 14.75 -4.51
N SER A 41 -14.86 14.15 -5.21
CA SER A 41 -16.18 13.83 -4.65
C SER A 41 -16.14 12.88 -3.46
N ASN A 42 -15.09 12.07 -3.33
CA ASN A 42 -14.98 10.99 -2.35
C ASN A 42 -13.95 11.29 -1.26
N LYS A 43 -13.36 12.50 -1.23
CA LYS A 43 -12.24 12.83 -0.33
C LYS A 43 -12.56 12.69 1.16
N ASP A 44 -13.81 12.95 1.55
CA ASP A 44 -14.28 12.91 2.94
C ASP A 44 -14.85 11.53 3.32
N HIS A 45 -14.84 10.57 2.38
CA HIS A 45 -15.31 9.21 2.62
C HIS A 45 -14.30 8.43 3.46
N PRO A 46 -14.73 7.54 4.39
CA PRO A 46 -13.80 6.73 5.20
C PRO A 46 -12.86 5.86 4.35
N TYR A 47 -13.30 5.51 3.15
CA TYR A 47 -12.54 4.80 2.12
C TYR A 47 -12.59 5.63 0.84
N PRO A 48 -11.69 6.60 0.64
CA PRO A 48 -11.77 7.54 -0.46
C PRO A 48 -11.28 6.97 -1.78
N PHE A 49 -10.79 5.71 -1.79
CA PHE A 49 -10.35 4.99 -2.99
C PHE A 49 -11.30 3.85 -3.33
N ASP A 50 -11.73 3.82 -4.58
CA ASP A 50 -12.43 2.68 -5.19
C ASP A 50 -11.41 1.84 -5.95
N CYS A 51 -11.22 0.58 -5.56
CA CYS A 51 -10.21 -0.31 -6.13
C CYS A 51 -10.83 -1.47 -6.90
N THR A 52 -10.24 -1.80 -8.06
CA THR A 52 -10.64 -2.92 -8.93
C THR A 52 -9.48 -3.91 -9.07
N LEU A 53 -9.77 -5.19 -8.79
CA LEU A 53 -8.91 -6.31 -9.18
C LEU A 53 -9.12 -6.62 -10.66
N GLN A 54 -8.08 -6.51 -11.48
CA GLN A 54 -8.19 -6.68 -12.92
C GLN A 54 -8.54 -8.11 -13.37
N SER A 55 -8.19 -9.13 -12.57
CA SER A 55 -8.38 -10.53 -12.93
C SER A 55 -9.83 -11.00 -12.92
N ASN A 56 -10.66 -10.43 -12.04
CA ASN A 56 -12.05 -10.85 -11.84
C ASN A 56 -13.02 -9.66 -11.76
N GLN A 57 -12.55 -8.45 -12.07
CA GLN A 57 -13.31 -7.20 -11.97
C GLN A 57 -13.97 -6.98 -10.61
N LYS A 58 -13.43 -7.59 -9.55
CA LYS A 58 -13.95 -7.43 -8.20
C LYS A 58 -13.57 -6.05 -7.69
N ASN A 59 -14.60 -5.27 -7.34
CA ASN A 59 -14.44 -3.96 -6.73
C ASN A 59 -14.43 -4.07 -5.20
N PHE A 60 -13.58 -3.29 -4.56
CA PHE A 60 -13.54 -3.14 -3.12
C PHE A 60 -13.09 -1.73 -2.74
N PRO A 61 -13.63 -1.16 -1.65
CA PRO A 61 -13.19 0.13 -1.16
C PRO A 61 -11.89 -0.01 -0.34
N ALA A 62 -11.03 1.00 -0.43
CA ALA A 62 -9.78 1.07 0.31
C ALA A 62 -9.51 2.48 0.87
N GLY A 63 -8.77 2.51 1.96
CA GLY A 63 -8.26 3.69 2.62
C GLY A 63 -6.75 3.66 2.60
N PHE A 64 -6.14 4.72 2.07
CA PHE A 64 -4.70 4.91 2.10
C PHE A 64 -4.41 6.22 2.82
N THR A 65 -3.52 6.19 3.81
CA THR A 65 -3.07 7.37 4.54
C THR A 65 -1.55 7.42 4.48
N VAL A 66 -1.01 8.52 3.98
CA VAL A 66 0.43 8.80 4.05
C VAL A 66 0.73 9.31 5.46
N VAL A 67 1.44 8.50 6.24
CA VAL A 67 1.75 8.78 7.65
C VAL A 67 3.04 9.56 7.79
N SER A 68 4.02 9.27 6.93
CA SER A 68 5.29 9.98 6.80
C SER A 68 5.78 9.89 5.35
N ILE A 69 6.41 10.93 4.83
CA ILE A 69 6.90 10.96 3.46
C ILE A 69 8.12 11.86 3.35
N ASP A 70 9.02 11.49 2.45
CA ASP A 70 10.16 12.28 2.00
C ASP A 70 10.39 12.04 0.50
N SER A 71 11.45 12.61 -0.08
CA SER A 71 11.81 12.46 -1.49
C SER A 71 12.03 11.00 -1.91
N ASN A 72 12.42 10.12 -0.97
CA ASN A 72 12.85 8.74 -1.26
C ASN A 72 11.94 7.66 -0.67
N TYR A 73 11.09 7.99 0.31
CA TYR A 73 10.29 6.99 1.02
C TYR A 73 8.89 7.48 1.36
N ALA A 74 8.01 6.54 1.68
CA ALA A 74 6.74 6.79 2.34
C ALA A 74 6.42 5.70 3.37
N LEU A 75 5.92 6.09 4.53
CA LEU A 75 5.19 5.21 5.44
C LEU A 75 3.71 5.38 5.15
N VAL A 76 3.05 4.31 4.72
CA VAL A 76 1.64 4.33 4.31
C VAL A 76 0.85 3.37 5.20
N TYR A 77 -0.25 3.85 5.76
CA TYR A 77 -1.28 2.99 6.31
C TYR A 77 -2.28 2.64 5.22
N LYS A 78 -2.60 1.35 5.08
CA LYS A 78 -3.52 0.80 4.10
C LYS A 78 -4.61 0.02 4.84
N CYS A 79 -5.87 0.29 4.53
CA CYS A 79 -7.00 -0.47 5.02
C CYS A 79 -7.89 -0.85 3.84
N ILE A 80 -8.12 -2.15 3.64
CA ILE A 80 -8.97 -2.70 2.59
C ILE A 80 -10.20 -3.33 3.23
N LYS A 81 -11.37 -3.14 2.60
CA LYS A 81 -12.57 -3.93 2.92
C LYS A 81 -12.92 -4.89 1.79
N ALA A 82 -12.17 -5.97 1.69
CA ALA A 82 -12.40 -7.05 0.72
C ALA A 82 -13.22 -8.17 1.38
N GLY A 83 -14.56 -8.06 1.38
CA GLY A 83 -15.46 -9.06 1.98
C GLY A 83 -16.02 -8.64 3.35
N PHE A 84 -16.13 -9.59 4.29
CA PHE A 84 -16.81 -9.36 5.58
C PHE A 84 -15.99 -8.60 6.61
N PHE A 85 -14.65 -8.77 6.61
CA PHE A 85 -13.76 -8.13 7.59
C PHE A 85 -12.77 -7.21 6.88
N PRO A 86 -12.54 -5.99 7.41
CA PRO A 86 -11.45 -5.17 6.92
C PRO A 86 -10.10 -5.79 7.29
N THR A 87 -9.11 -5.55 6.45
CA THR A 87 -7.70 -5.89 6.69
C THR A 87 -6.87 -4.63 6.55
N ASP A 88 -5.93 -4.43 7.45
CA ASP A 88 -5.07 -3.26 7.48
C ASP A 88 -3.60 -3.61 7.66
N ASP A 89 -2.74 -2.79 7.06
CA ASP A 89 -1.29 -2.95 7.06
C ASP A 89 -0.61 -1.57 7.09
N TYR A 90 0.57 -1.50 7.71
CA TYR A 90 1.53 -0.43 7.48
C TYR A 90 2.58 -0.89 6.48
N LEU A 91 2.87 -0.04 5.48
CA LEU A 91 3.81 -0.30 4.41
C LEU A 91 4.93 0.74 4.45
N VAL A 92 6.18 0.28 4.45
CA VAL A 92 7.34 1.13 4.19
C VAL A 92 7.68 1.01 2.71
N LEU A 93 7.44 2.08 1.97
CA LEU A 93 7.74 2.18 0.54
C LEU A 93 9.05 2.95 0.36
N ASN A 94 9.92 2.46 -0.52
CA ASN A 94 11.17 3.13 -0.87
C ASN A 94 11.37 3.09 -2.39
N LYS A 95 11.85 4.20 -2.96
CA LYS A 95 12.21 4.25 -4.40
C LYS A 95 13.41 3.36 -4.72
N GLN A 96 14.31 3.16 -3.75
CA GLN A 96 15.45 2.28 -3.88
C GLN A 96 15.11 0.89 -3.33
N LYS A 97 15.24 -0.12 -4.20
CA LYS A 97 15.11 -1.53 -3.81
C LYS A 97 16.13 -1.86 -2.72
N ASP A 98 15.71 -2.64 -1.74
CA ASP A 98 16.51 -3.17 -0.63
C ASP A 98 17.14 -2.11 0.30
N ALA A 99 16.68 -0.86 0.23
CA ALA A 99 17.06 0.19 1.17
C ALA A 99 16.63 -0.15 2.61
N ASP A 100 17.42 0.29 3.59
CA ASP A 100 17.05 0.20 5.01
C ASP A 100 15.83 1.09 5.32
N ILE A 101 15.20 0.80 6.47
CA ILE A 101 14.09 1.62 6.96
C ILE A 101 14.66 3.02 7.22
N PRO A 102 14.14 4.09 6.57
CA PRO A 102 14.68 5.43 6.75
C PRO A 102 14.47 5.95 8.18
N GLU A 103 15.40 6.75 8.68
CA GLU A 103 15.33 7.35 10.03
C GLU A 103 14.02 8.13 10.28
N GLY A 104 13.52 8.81 9.25
CA GLY A 104 12.23 9.52 9.33
C GLY A 104 11.01 8.59 9.45
N VAL A 105 11.13 7.33 9.05
CA VAL A 105 10.14 6.28 9.36
C VAL A 105 10.37 5.80 10.79
N GLU A 106 11.61 5.43 11.15
CA GLU A 106 11.93 4.89 12.48
C GLU A 106 11.51 5.82 13.62
N SER A 107 11.76 7.12 13.48
CA SER A 107 11.33 8.15 14.44
C SER A 107 9.80 8.27 14.57
N LYS A 108 9.04 7.86 13.55
CA LYS A 108 7.57 7.92 13.55
C LYS A 108 6.94 6.67 14.18
N LEU A 109 7.58 5.50 14.06
CA LEU A 109 7.01 4.22 14.50
C LEU A 109 6.57 4.17 15.98
N PRO A 110 7.33 4.72 16.97
CA PRO A 110 6.92 4.68 18.37
C PRO A 110 5.58 5.37 18.63
N SER A 111 5.28 6.46 17.90
CA SER A 111 3.99 7.16 18.03
C SER A 111 2.79 6.34 17.54
N LEU A 112 3.05 5.26 16.80
CA LEU A 112 2.07 4.30 16.29
C LEU A 112 2.05 3.00 17.11
N GLY A 113 2.88 2.90 18.16
CA GLY A 113 3.07 1.66 18.92
C GLY A 113 3.82 0.57 18.14
N LEU A 114 4.58 0.95 17.12
CA LEU A 114 5.32 0.04 16.24
C LEU A 114 6.83 0.17 16.46
N GLY A 115 7.57 -0.87 16.08
CA GLY A 115 9.02 -0.84 15.93
C GLY A 115 9.44 -1.37 14.57
N SER A 116 10.71 -1.22 14.21
CA SER A 116 11.24 -1.77 12.95
C SER A 116 11.06 -3.29 12.86
N SER A 117 11.14 -4.00 13.99
CA SER A 117 10.87 -5.43 14.11
C SER A 117 9.40 -5.83 13.89
N SER A 118 8.47 -4.88 13.82
CA SER A 118 7.06 -5.14 13.51
C SER A 118 6.83 -5.40 12.01
N PHE A 119 7.82 -5.12 11.17
CA PHE A 119 7.70 -5.23 9.72
C PHE A 119 8.38 -6.50 9.20
N THR A 120 7.74 -7.15 8.24
CA THR A 120 8.36 -8.20 7.44
C THR A 120 9.19 -7.57 6.33
N SER A 121 10.46 -7.93 6.25
CA SER A 121 11.36 -7.47 5.18
C SER A 121 11.12 -8.25 3.89
N SER A 122 11.08 -7.53 2.77
CA SER A 122 10.93 -8.13 1.44
C SER A 122 12.24 -8.23 0.65
N LYS A 123 13.37 -7.81 1.23
CA LYS A 123 14.65 -7.69 0.50
C LYS A 123 15.13 -9.02 -0.09
N SER A 124 15.02 -10.10 0.67
CA SER A 124 15.47 -11.45 0.27
C SER A 124 14.49 -12.19 -0.64
N GLU A 125 13.20 -11.87 -0.56
CA GLU A 125 12.13 -12.64 -1.21
C GLU A 125 11.87 -12.20 -2.66
N CYS A 126 12.30 -10.98 -3.00
CA CYS A 126 11.99 -10.35 -4.28
C CYS A 126 13.22 -10.36 -5.19
N THR A 127 13.45 -11.49 -5.87
CA THR A 127 14.37 -11.52 -7.01
C THR A 127 13.72 -10.78 -8.17
N GLN A 128 14.37 -9.73 -8.69
CA GLN A 128 13.92 -9.05 -9.89
C GLN A 128 13.79 -10.08 -11.02
N SER A 129 12.61 -10.15 -11.64
CA SER A 129 12.39 -10.73 -12.96
C SER A 129 12.22 -9.60 -13.96
#